data_AF-A0A6B1FMC2-F1
#
_entry.id   AF-A0A6B1FMC2-F1
#
_cell.length_a   1.000
_cell.length_b   1.000
_cell.length_c   1.000
_cell.angle_alpha   90.00
_cell.angle_beta   90.00
_cell.angle_gamma   90.00
#
_symmetry.space_group_name_H-M   'P 1'
#
loop_
_entity.id
_entity.type
_entity.pdbx_description
1 polymer ?
#
loop_
_entity_poly.entity_id
_entity_poly.type
_entity_poly.pdbx_seq_one_letter_code
_entity_poly.pdbx_strand_id
1 'polypeptide(L)'
;MQDIETPREERIQVVGDSGYRGLSKYFADTDERVPYKKPKNKELSKTKKAYNKAYSKRRIKVGTVFAHVKNWSRISGRYDGMTQAFNDYFNAICGMYNMRKMHRAGTYRTWKDKILRMESYKET
;
A
#
# COMPACT_ATOMS: atom_id res chain seq x y z
N MET A 1 -8.72 23.77 15.00
CA MET A 1 -8.79 22.44 15.63
C MET A 1 -7.38 22.04 15.99
N GLN A 2 -7.08 22.07 17.28
CA GLN A 2 -5.80 21.73 17.88
C GLN A 2 -6.01 20.39 18.61
N ASP A 3 -5.43 19.31 18.10
CA ASP A 3 -5.37 18.03 18.82
C ASP A 3 -3.89 17.64 19.00
N ILE A 4 -3.12 18.52 19.65
CA ILE A 4 -1.69 18.30 19.93
C ILE A 4 -1.50 17.26 21.06
N GLU A 5 -2.57 16.91 21.76
CA GLU A 5 -2.55 16.08 22.99
C GLU A 5 -2.49 14.57 22.74
N THR A 6 -2.90 14.05 21.58
CA THR A 6 -2.90 12.61 21.32
C THR A 6 -1.46 12.06 21.38
N PRO A 7 -1.14 11.15 22.33
CA PRO A 7 0.18 10.55 22.44
C PRO A 7 0.57 9.88 21.13
N ARG A 8 1.85 9.95 20.76
CA ARG A 8 2.34 9.45 19.46
C ARG A 8 2.00 7.96 19.24
N GLU A 9 1.89 7.20 20.31
CA GLU A 9 1.61 5.77 20.30
C GLU A 9 0.17 5.43 19.91
N GLU A 10 -0.76 6.37 20.13
CA GLU A 10 -2.18 6.23 19.77
C GLU A 10 -2.49 6.78 18.37
N ARG A 11 -1.50 7.39 17.71
CA ARG A 11 -1.67 7.99 16.38
C ARG A 11 -1.72 6.94 15.28
N ILE A 12 -2.58 7.21 14.30
CA ILE A 12 -2.70 6.40 13.08
C ILE A 12 -1.44 6.59 12.25
N GLN A 13 -0.69 5.52 12.04
CA GLN A 13 0.49 5.56 11.18
C GLN A 13 0.08 5.56 9.70
N VAL A 14 0.41 6.64 8.98
CA VAL A 14 0.16 6.75 7.54
C VAL A 14 1.48 6.70 6.79
N VAL A 15 1.64 5.66 5.98
CA VAL A 15 2.83 5.44 5.14
C VAL A 15 2.50 5.89 3.72
N GLY A 16 3.06 7.02 3.30
CA GLY A 16 2.69 7.68 2.03
C GLY A 16 3.88 8.06 1.14
N ASP A 17 3.59 8.46 -0.09
CA ASP A 17 4.59 9.08 -0.96
C ASP A 17 4.99 10.48 -0.47
N SER A 18 6.08 11.02 -1.02
CA SER A 18 6.56 12.35 -0.65
C SER A 18 5.54 13.49 -0.85
N GLY A 19 4.52 13.27 -1.68
CA GLY A 19 3.40 14.19 -1.89
C GLY A 19 2.43 14.27 -0.71
N TYR A 20 2.39 13.26 0.17
CA TYR A 20 1.57 13.25 1.38
C TYR A 20 2.24 13.93 2.57
N ARG A 21 3.33 14.67 2.34
CA ARG A 21 4.04 15.41 3.37
C ARG A 21 3.18 16.59 3.86
N GLY A 22 3.00 16.70 5.16
CA GLY A 22 2.15 17.71 5.79
C GLY A 22 0.71 17.25 6.05
N LEU A 23 0.41 15.95 5.90
CA LEU A 23 -0.86 15.33 6.26
C LEU A 23 -1.16 15.52 7.75
N SER A 24 -0.13 15.46 8.59
CA SER A 24 -0.25 15.68 10.04
C SER A 24 -0.75 17.09 10.42
N LYS A 25 -0.74 18.06 9.49
CA LYS A 25 -1.31 19.40 9.71
C LYS A 25 -2.83 19.42 9.59
N TYR A 26 -3.39 18.50 8.82
CA TYR A 26 -4.83 18.39 8.59
C TYR A 26 -5.46 17.35 9.52
N PHE A 27 -4.69 16.33 9.91
CA PHE A 27 -5.10 15.25 10.79
C PHE A 27 -4.08 15.10 11.92
N ALA A 28 -4.39 15.70 13.06
CA ALA A 28 -3.46 15.78 14.19
C ALA A 28 -3.13 14.40 14.79
N ASP A 29 -4.05 13.44 14.68
CA ASP A 29 -3.90 12.05 15.14
C ASP A 29 -3.08 11.17 14.17
N THR A 30 -2.36 11.75 13.21
CA THR A 30 -1.63 10.99 12.17
C THR A 30 -0.10 11.10 12.32
N ASP A 31 0.60 9.96 12.42
CA ASP A 31 2.06 9.85 12.25
C ASP A 31 2.37 9.62 10.78
N GLU A 32 2.69 10.70 10.04
CA GLU A 32 3.08 10.60 8.64
C GLU A 32 4.49 10.03 8.48
N ARG A 33 4.60 8.94 7.72
CA ARG A 33 5.87 8.34 7.32
C ARG A 33 6.05 8.51 5.83
N VAL A 34 6.93 9.43 5.46
CA VAL A 34 7.29 9.74 4.07
C VAL A 34 8.81 9.74 3.87
N PRO A 35 9.32 9.53 2.65
CA PRO A 35 10.75 9.63 2.37
C PRO A 35 11.31 11.01 2.73
N TYR A 36 12.55 11.05 3.23
CA TYR A 36 13.25 12.31 3.48
C TYR A 36 13.62 13.00 2.16
N LYS A 37 13.17 14.25 1.98
CA LYS A 37 13.54 15.10 0.86
C LYS A 37 15.00 15.55 0.97
N LYS A 38 15.72 15.60 -0.15
CA LYS A 38 17.06 16.18 -0.21
C LYS A 38 16.99 17.71 -0.03
N PRO A 39 17.69 18.28 0.96
CA PRO A 39 17.79 19.74 1.11
C PRO A 39 18.55 20.36 -0.07
N LYS A 40 18.21 21.61 -0.42
CA LYS A 40 18.93 22.36 -1.47
C LYS A 40 20.39 22.53 -1.05
N ASN A 41 21.32 22.26 -1.98
CA ASN A 41 22.77 22.38 -1.78
C ASN A 41 23.38 21.54 -0.64
N LYS A 42 22.67 20.52 -0.15
CA LYS A 42 23.16 19.66 0.94
C LYS A 42 22.88 18.18 0.64
N GLU A 43 23.69 17.31 1.23
CA GLU A 43 23.49 15.87 1.15
C GLU A 43 22.53 15.33 2.23
N LEU A 44 21.91 14.18 1.95
CA LEU A 44 21.24 13.41 3.00
C LEU A 44 22.29 12.73 3.89
N SER A 45 22.06 12.73 5.19
CA SER A 45 22.85 11.91 6.11
C SER A 45 22.73 10.43 5.78
N LYS A 46 23.74 9.63 6.12
CA LYS A 46 23.78 8.17 5.89
C LYS A 46 22.52 7.48 6.45
N THR A 47 22.08 7.86 7.64
CA THR A 47 20.85 7.35 8.28
C THR A 47 19.60 7.64 7.47
N LYS A 48 19.44 8.88 6.96
CA LYS A 48 18.30 9.25 6.11
C LYS A 48 18.32 8.52 4.77
N LYS A 49 19.52 8.29 4.19
CA LYS A 49 19.68 7.47 2.97
C LYS A 49 19.24 6.03 3.22
N ALA A 50 19.65 5.44 4.35
CA ALA A 50 19.27 4.07 4.73
C ALA A 50 17.74 3.94 4.94
N TYR A 51 17.12 4.90 5.63
CA TYR A 51 15.66 4.96 5.77
C TYR A 51 14.97 5.02 4.40
N ASN A 52 15.38 5.94 3.52
CA ASN A 52 14.81 6.06 2.18
C ASN A 52 15.00 4.77 1.36
N LYS A 53 16.11 4.06 1.53
CA LYS A 53 16.36 2.76 0.85
C LYS A 53 15.37 1.69 1.32
N ALA A 54 15.15 1.58 2.63
CA ALA A 54 14.14 0.66 3.19
C ALA A 54 12.73 1.04 2.72
N TYR A 55 12.42 2.34 2.71
CA TYR A 55 11.15 2.86 2.23
C TYR A 55 10.90 2.51 0.75
N SER A 56 11.89 2.74 -0.11
CA SER A 56 11.83 2.40 -1.53
C SER A 56 11.63 0.90 -1.77
N LYS A 57 12.28 0.03 -0.98
CA LYS A 57 12.04 -1.43 -1.05
C LYS A 57 10.58 -1.79 -0.80
N ARG A 58 9.93 -1.14 0.18
CA ARG A 58 8.50 -1.33 0.45
C ARG A 58 7.64 -0.81 -0.71
N ARG A 59 7.93 0.38 -1.23
CA ARG A 59 7.21 0.97 -2.37
C ARG A 59 7.31 0.17 -3.65
N ILE A 60 8.47 -0.43 -3.96
CA ILE A 60 8.67 -1.19 -5.20
C ILE A 60 7.65 -2.31 -5.35
N LYS A 61 7.29 -2.98 -4.25
CA LYS A 61 6.26 -4.03 -4.27
C LYS A 61 4.92 -3.46 -4.76
N VAL A 62 4.47 -2.36 -4.15
CA VAL A 62 3.22 -1.66 -4.51
C VAL A 62 3.28 -1.11 -5.94
N GLY A 63 4.38 -0.44 -6.30
CA GLY A 63 4.61 0.09 -7.65
C GLY A 63 4.59 -1.00 -8.72
N THR A 64 5.10 -2.19 -8.42
CA THR A 64 5.04 -3.35 -9.34
C THR A 64 3.61 -3.81 -9.59
N VAL A 65 2.75 -3.80 -8.56
CA VAL A 65 1.31 -4.10 -8.71
C VAL A 65 0.65 -3.04 -9.58
N PHE A 66 0.87 -1.76 -9.27
CA PHE A 66 0.29 -0.66 -10.05
C PHE A 66 0.76 -0.65 -11.51
N ALA A 67 2.03 -0.95 -11.78
CA ALA A 67 2.52 -1.09 -13.16
C ALA A 67 1.75 -2.19 -13.91
N HIS A 68 1.48 -3.32 -13.25
CA HIS A 68 0.68 -4.39 -13.85
C HIS A 68 -0.77 -3.97 -14.10
N VAL A 69 -1.40 -3.31 -13.13
CA VAL A 69 -2.78 -2.81 -13.28
C VAL A 69 -2.89 -1.78 -14.41
N LYS A 70 -1.90 -0.90 -14.56
CA LYS A 70 -1.82 0.11 -15.62
C LYS A 70 -1.58 -0.47 -17.02
N ASN A 71 -1.30 -1.77 -17.16
CA ASN A 71 -1.24 -2.40 -18.48
C ASN A 71 -2.63 -2.73 -19.04
N TRP A 72 -3.67 -2.68 -18.21
CA TRP A 72 -5.04 -2.95 -18.64
C TRP A 72 -5.63 -1.67 -19.24
N SER A 73 -5.92 -1.68 -20.54
CA SER A 73 -6.44 -0.53 -21.30
C SER A 73 -7.67 0.11 -20.65
N ARG A 74 -8.56 -0.71 -20.07
CA ARG A 74 -9.76 -0.31 -19.33
C ARG A 74 -9.45 0.61 -18.13
N ILE A 75 -8.30 0.42 -17.48
CA ILE A 75 -7.88 1.17 -16.29
C ILE A 75 -6.87 2.26 -16.65
N SER A 76 -6.02 2.04 -17.65
CA SER A 76 -4.95 2.97 -18.03
C SER A 76 -5.44 4.17 -18.81
N GLY A 77 -6.52 4.00 -19.58
CA GLY A 77 -7.18 5.05 -20.34
C GLY A 77 -8.30 5.74 -19.58
N ARG A 78 -9.12 6.49 -20.31
CA ARG A 78 -10.39 7.01 -19.78
C ARG A 78 -11.34 5.83 -19.55
N TYR A 79 -11.78 5.65 -18.32
CA TYR A 79 -12.85 4.69 -18.00
C TYR A 79 -14.19 5.26 -18.48
N ASP A 80 -14.85 4.54 -19.39
CA ASP A 80 -16.13 4.90 -20.01
C ASP A 80 -17.29 4.01 -19.53
N GLY A 81 -17.05 3.14 -18.55
CA GLY A 81 -18.06 2.26 -17.96
C GLY A 81 -18.83 2.91 -16.81
N MET A 82 -19.74 2.15 -16.20
CA MET A 82 -20.45 2.58 -15.00
C MET A 82 -19.47 2.73 -13.83
N THR A 83 -19.42 3.90 -13.20
CA THR A 83 -18.52 4.21 -12.08
C THR A 83 -18.65 3.21 -10.93
N GLN A 84 -19.86 2.72 -10.66
CA GLN A 84 -20.12 1.72 -9.62
C GLN A 84 -19.35 0.41 -9.84
N ALA A 85 -19.20 -0.01 -11.09
CA ALA A 85 -18.50 -1.24 -11.45
C ALA A 85 -16.96 -1.09 -11.50
N PHE A 86 -16.43 0.14 -11.41
CA PHE A 86 -14.99 0.37 -11.52
C PHE A 86 -14.20 -0.41 -10.45
N ASN A 87 -14.70 -0.41 -9.22
CA ASN A 87 -14.09 -1.14 -8.12
C ASN A 87 -14.09 -2.65 -8.38
N ASP A 88 -15.16 -3.20 -8.96
CA ASP A 88 -15.23 -4.62 -9.28
C ASP A 88 -14.21 -5.01 -10.34
N TYR A 89 -14.06 -4.20 -11.41
CA TYR A 89 -13.02 -4.41 -12.41
C TYR A 89 -11.62 -4.32 -11.81
N PHE A 90 -11.37 -3.31 -10.98
CA PHE A 90 -10.08 -3.14 -10.31
C PHE A 90 -9.76 -4.32 -9.39
N ASN A 91 -10.75 -4.77 -8.61
CA ASN A 91 -10.63 -5.93 -7.72
C ASN A 91 -10.41 -7.23 -8.49
N ALA A 92 -11.10 -7.44 -9.61
CA ALA A 92 -10.90 -8.58 -10.48
C ALA A 92 -9.47 -8.63 -11.04
N ILE A 93 -8.94 -7.50 -11.53
CA ILE A 93 -7.56 -7.40 -12.02
C ILE A 93 -6.56 -7.70 -10.90
N CYS A 94 -6.75 -7.11 -9.72
CA CYS A 94 -5.91 -7.38 -8.55
C CYS A 94 -5.97 -8.86 -8.14
N GLY A 95 -7.17 -9.47 -8.16
CA GLY A 95 -7.38 -10.89 -7.89
C GLY A 95 -6.60 -11.78 -8.86
N MET A 96 -6.69 -11.51 -10.16
CA MET A 96 -5.93 -12.25 -11.18
C MET A 96 -4.42 -12.14 -10.97
N TYR A 97 -3.91 -10.93 -10.66
CA TYR A 97 -2.49 -10.74 -10.36
C TYR A 97 -2.04 -11.54 -9.13
N ASN A 98 -2.84 -11.50 -8.06
CA ASN A 98 -2.56 -12.23 -6.82
C ASN A 98 -2.57 -13.74 -7.04
N MET A 99 -3.56 -14.27 -7.77
CA MET A 99 -3.61 -15.69 -8.14
C MET A 99 -2.35 -16.11 -8.90
N ARG A 100 -1.94 -15.33 -9.91
CA ARG A 100 -0.71 -15.58 -10.68
C ARG A 100 0.54 -15.57 -9.79
N LYS A 101 0.62 -14.66 -8.82
CA LYS A 101 1.75 -14.57 -7.86
C LYS A 101 1.79 -15.78 -6.92
N MET A 102 0.63 -16.18 -6.37
CA MET A 102 0.53 -17.34 -5.48
C MET A 102 0.87 -18.64 -6.20
N HIS A 103 0.36 -18.81 -7.43
CA HIS A 103 0.69 -19.95 -8.29
C HIS A 103 2.20 -20.06 -8.51
N ARG A 104 2.87 -18.96 -8.88
CA ARG A 104 4.33 -18.92 -9.09
C ARG A 104 5.14 -19.19 -7.82
N ALA A 105 4.63 -18.78 -6.68
CA ALA A 105 5.27 -18.99 -5.39
C ALA A 105 5.02 -20.40 -4.82
N GLY A 106 4.23 -21.25 -5.49
CA GLY A 106 3.82 -22.55 -4.94
C GLY A 106 2.94 -22.43 -3.69
N THR A 107 2.42 -21.25 -3.40
CA THR A 107 1.59 -20.95 -2.20
C THR A 107 0.12 -20.85 -2.55
N TYR A 108 -0.27 -21.37 -3.72
CA TYR A 108 -1.66 -21.40 -4.14
C TYR A 108 -2.45 -22.29 -3.19
N ARG A 109 -3.20 -21.64 -2.31
CA ARG A 109 -4.05 -22.33 -1.35
C ARG A 109 -5.29 -22.81 -2.08
N THR A 110 -5.44 -24.12 -2.08
CA THR A 110 -6.62 -24.78 -2.63
C THR A 110 -7.81 -24.56 -1.71
N TRP A 111 -9.01 -24.91 -2.19
CA TRP A 111 -10.22 -24.89 -1.34
C TRP A 111 -10.07 -25.76 -0.10
N LYS A 112 -9.29 -26.84 -0.17
CA LYS A 112 -8.97 -27.71 0.98
C LYS A 112 -8.23 -26.96 2.09
N ASP A 113 -7.28 -26.10 1.72
CA ASP A 113 -6.52 -25.30 2.70
C ASP A 113 -7.37 -24.22 3.39
N LYS A 114 -8.44 -23.74 2.71
CA LYS A 114 -9.40 -22.82 3.31
C LYS A 114 -10.33 -23.53 4.29
N ILE A 115 -10.78 -24.73 3.96
CA ILE A 115 -11.64 -25.56 4.83
C ILE A 115 -10.90 -25.89 6.12
N LEU A 116 -9.66 -26.38 6.03
CA LEU A 116 -8.82 -26.69 7.19
C LEU A 116 -8.61 -25.49 8.12
N ARG A 117 -8.46 -24.29 7.56
CA ARG A 117 -8.36 -23.05 8.36
C ARG A 117 -9.68 -22.71 9.05
N MET A 118 -10.80 -22.83 8.34
CA MET A 118 -12.14 -22.57 8.88
C MET A 118 -12.51 -23.56 9.98
N GLU A 119 -12.04 -24.80 9.88
CA GLU A 119 -12.16 -25.82 10.92
C GLU A 119 -11.31 -25.47 12.15
N SER A 120 -10.08 -24.98 11.98
CA SER A 120 -9.25 -24.53 13.13
C SER A 120 -9.87 -23.37 13.92
N TYR A 121 -10.68 -22.50 13.27
CA TYR A 121 -11.41 -21.43 13.96
C TYR A 121 -12.60 -21.94 14.77
N LYS A 122 -13.05 -23.18 14.56
CA LYS A 122 -14.12 -23.80 15.34
C LYS A 122 -13.60 -24.53 16.57
N GLU A 123 -12.30 -24.80 16.62
CA GLU A 123 -11.63 -25.51 17.73
C GLU A 123 -11.03 -24.55 18.78
N THR A 124 -11.07 -23.24 18.53
CA THR A 124 -10.73 -22.14 19.46
C THR A 124 -11.98 -21.40 19.90
#